data_AF-A0A2H3EGL5-F1
#
_entry.id   AF-A0A2H3EGL5-F1
#
_cell.length_a   1.000
_cell.length_b   1.000
_cell.length_c   1.000
_cell.angle_alpha   90.00
_cell.angle_beta   90.00
_cell.angle_gamma   90.00
#
_symmetry.space_group_name_H-M   'P 1'
#
loop_
_entity.id
_entity.type
_entity.pdbx_description
1 polymer ?
#
loop_
_entity_poly.entity_id
_entity_poly.type
_entity_poly.pdbx_seq_one_letter_code
_entity_poly.pdbx_strand_id
1 'polypeptide(L)'
;MDSGDNLTWYNVGLAFSFIALNAAISKIFHLGIGVSLVTAAVRCMIQLALVATLLQSVFETDNPWAVAAIAFLLNVMGTFETVVNKAKRRHERMFRSVLFGFIGSTIPVSIIGGRYAMSVEPFWAPSQYIPIVGMMCGSTISGVVISLNYTLKELQENRDKVEIYLAFGASRMEACKPIAIDTLIMALTPPINQMRFFSIYNPLNIPLIYFSVLGIISIPGMMTGAILGGSSVQQAAKMQMIIMFMISASTGLASIFTTAYAISVVVDDEHRIRADRIYSEPLALWKARSALIEHMHGSVQRGYLWARGWRSHMGNAVQGEGDMLLETR
;
A
#
# COMPACT_ATOMS: atom_id res chain seq x y z
N MET A 1 6.22 24.45 33.42
CA MET A 1 5.47 23.65 32.42
C MET A 1 5.84 22.21 32.71
N ASP A 2 5.03 21.58 33.56
CA ASP A 2 5.38 20.35 34.26
C ASP A 2 5.39 19.11 33.35
N SER A 3 6.39 18.27 33.61
CA SER A 3 6.62 16.89 33.22
C SER A 3 5.34 16.09 32.88
N GLY A 4 5.10 15.76 31.61
CA GLY A 4 3.89 15.00 31.25
C GLY A 4 3.82 14.23 29.92
N ASP A 5 4.62 14.51 28.88
CA ASP A 5 4.29 14.01 27.53
C ASP A 5 5.43 13.30 26.78
N ASN A 6 6.36 12.66 27.48
CA ASN A 6 7.30 11.75 26.84
C ASN A 6 6.68 10.34 26.72
N LEU A 7 6.25 10.00 25.51
CA LEU A 7 5.75 8.67 25.17
C LEU A 7 6.88 7.64 25.31
N THR A 8 6.86 6.87 26.41
CA THR A 8 7.81 5.77 26.65
C THR A 8 7.45 4.53 25.82
N TRP A 9 8.43 3.68 25.54
CA TRP A 9 8.24 2.35 24.94
C TRP A 9 7.18 1.49 25.64
N TYR A 10 6.94 1.72 26.93
CA TYR A 10 5.85 1.09 27.68
C TYR A 10 4.47 1.40 27.07
N ASN A 11 4.21 2.64 26.66
CA ASN A 11 2.93 3.04 26.08
C ASN A 11 2.72 2.36 24.71
N VAL A 12 3.80 2.22 23.93
CA VAL A 12 3.78 1.47 22.68
C VAL A 12 3.49 -0.01 22.92
N GLY A 13 4.09 -0.60 23.95
CA GLY A 13 3.81 -1.98 24.38
C GLY A 13 2.36 -2.17 24.84
N LEU A 14 1.81 -1.20 25.56
CA LEU A 14 0.41 -1.21 25.98
C LEU A 14 -0.53 -1.15 24.76
N ALA A 15 -0.26 -0.30 23.77
CA ALA A 15 -1.02 -0.27 22.52
C ALA A 15 -0.90 -1.60 21.73
N PHE A 16 0.28 -2.23 21.74
CA PHE A 16 0.50 -3.54 21.12
C PHE A 16 -0.34 -4.65 21.77
N SER A 17 -0.68 -4.53 23.06
CA SER A 17 -1.56 -5.48 23.75
C SER A 17 -2.95 -5.58 23.11
N PHE A 18 -3.49 -4.50 22.54
CA PHE A 18 -4.76 -4.52 21.81
C PHE A 18 -4.67 -5.38 20.53
N ILE A 19 -3.51 -5.40 19.87
CA ILE A 19 -3.26 -6.27 18.72
C ILE A 19 -3.13 -7.73 19.17
N ALA A 20 -2.46 -7.97 20.30
CA ALA A 20 -2.36 -9.30 20.89
C ALA A 20 -3.74 -9.86 21.29
N LEU A 21 -4.62 -9.02 21.84
CA LEU A 21 -6.01 -9.37 22.14
C LEU A 21 -6.78 -9.75 20.86
N ASN A 22 -6.68 -8.94 19.80
CA ASN A 22 -7.31 -9.26 18.51
C ASN A 22 -6.76 -10.56 17.92
N ALA A 23 -5.48 -10.85 18.08
CA ALA A 23 -4.89 -12.11 17.65
C ALA A 23 -5.40 -13.31 18.47
N ALA A 24 -5.60 -13.15 19.78
CA ALA A 24 -6.19 -14.16 20.64
C ALA A 24 -7.65 -14.45 20.25
N ILE A 25 -8.45 -13.40 20.04
CA ILE A 25 -9.83 -13.50 19.54
C ILE A 25 -9.83 -14.19 18.16
N SER A 26 -8.92 -13.81 17.27
CA SER A 26 -8.78 -14.44 15.94
C SER A 26 -8.51 -15.95 16.04
N LYS A 27 -7.75 -16.39 17.04
CA LYS A 27 -7.50 -17.81 17.30
C LYS A 27 -8.73 -18.52 17.85
N ILE A 28 -9.50 -17.88 18.73
CA ILE A 28 -10.75 -18.43 19.29
C ILE A 28 -11.79 -18.63 18.19
N PHE A 29 -11.94 -17.67 17.28
CA PHE A 29 -12.89 -17.73 16.17
C PHE A 29 -12.33 -18.42 14.91
N HIS A 30 -11.14 -19.03 14.97
CA HIS A 30 -10.48 -19.71 13.85
C HIS A 30 -10.37 -18.87 12.55
N LEU A 31 -10.19 -17.55 12.70
CA LEU A 31 -10.19 -16.59 11.58
C LEU A 31 -8.92 -16.67 10.72
N GLY A 32 -7.83 -17.29 11.20
CA GLY A 32 -6.58 -17.46 10.43
C GLY A 32 -5.73 -16.20 10.23
N ILE A 33 -6.15 -15.05 10.80
CA ILE A 33 -5.51 -13.74 10.58
C ILE A 33 -4.54 -13.36 11.71
N GLY A 34 -4.66 -13.95 12.90
CA GLY A 34 -3.92 -13.53 14.10
C GLY A 34 -2.40 -13.43 13.92
N VAL A 35 -1.74 -14.45 13.34
CA VAL A 35 -0.28 -14.42 13.08
C VAL A 35 0.08 -13.31 12.08
N SER A 36 -0.73 -13.12 11.04
CA SER A 36 -0.49 -12.06 10.06
C SER A 36 -0.62 -10.66 10.67
N LEU A 37 -1.53 -10.48 11.63
CA LEU A 37 -1.73 -9.22 12.32
C LEU A 37 -0.56 -8.88 13.26
N VAL A 38 -0.10 -9.86 14.05
CA VAL A 38 1.05 -9.68 14.97
C VAL A 38 2.33 -9.42 14.19
N THR A 39 2.61 -10.20 13.14
CA THR A 39 3.80 -9.99 12.30
C THR A 39 3.78 -8.63 11.59
N ALA A 40 2.60 -8.18 11.11
CA ALA A 40 2.45 -6.84 10.55
C ALA A 40 2.70 -5.73 11.58
N ALA A 41 2.21 -5.90 12.81
CA ALA A 41 2.40 -4.95 13.90
C ALA A 41 3.86 -4.82 14.34
N VAL A 42 4.56 -5.95 14.53
CA VAL A 42 5.99 -5.96 14.87
C VAL A 42 6.81 -5.32 13.75
N ARG A 43 6.53 -5.67 12.49
CA ARG A 43 7.18 -5.05 11.33
C ARG A 43 6.95 -3.54 11.30
N CYS A 44 5.72 -3.09 11.56
CA CYS A 44 5.37 -1.67 11.63
C CYS A 44 6.18 -0.94 12.70
N MET A 45 6.27 -1.50 13.91
CA MET A 45 7.01 -0.92 15.02
C MET A 45 8.50 -0.74 14.68
N ILE A 46 9.14 -1.81 14.19
CA ILE A 46 10.56 -1.77 13.78
C ILE A 46 10.75 -0.76 12.65
N GLN A 47 9.88 -0.79 11.65
CA GLN A 47 10.02 0.05 10.46
C GLN A 47 9.82 1.54 10.80
N LEU A 48 8.86 1.89 11.67
CA LEU A 48 8.64 3.26 12.08
C LEU A 48 9.76 3.78 13.01
N ALA A 49 10.31 2.93 13.88
CA ALA A 49 11.46 3.27 14.71
C ALA A 49 12.71 3.56 13.87
N LEU A 50 12.98 2.73 12.85
CA LEU A 50 14.08 2.95 11.91
C LEU A 50 13.88 4.21 11.05
N VAL A 51 12.66 4.45 10.57
CA VAL A 51 12.35 5.66 9.79
C VAL A 51 12.50 6.92 10.65
N ALA A 52 12.11 6.87 11.93
CA ALA A 52 12.28 8.00 12.84
C ALA A 52 13.75 8.42 12.99
N THR A 53 14.66 7.46 13.17
CA THR A 53 16.10 7.75 13.29
C THR A 53 16.70 8.23 11.96
N LEU A 54 16.32 7.61 10.83
CA LEU A 54 16.78 8.01 9.50
C LEU A 54 16.35 9.43 9.13
N LEU A 55 15.07 9.77 9.37
CA LEU A 55 14.55 11.09 9.03
C LEU A 55 15.20 12.20 9.85
N GLN A 56 15.54 11.95 11.11
CA GLN A 56 16.24 12.94 11.93
C GLN A 56 17.58 13.35 11.31
N SER A 57 18.42 12.39 10.93
CA SER A 57 19.71 12.67 10.28
C SER A 57 19.57 13.41 8.95
N VAL A 58 18.50 13.12 8.20
CA VAL A 58 18.20 13.79 6.92
C VAL A 58 17.80 15.25 7.16
N PHE A 59 16.95 15.51 8.16
CA PHE A 59 16.47 16.85 8.48
C PHE A 59 17.61 17.77 8.94
N GLU A 60 18.62 17.23 9.62
CA GLU A 60 19.80 17.97 10.08
C GLU A 60 20.76 18.35 8.95
N THR A 61 20.74 17.65 7.81
CA THR A 61 21.69 17.85 6.72
C THR A 61 21.33 19.03 5.80
N ASP A 62 20.06 19.49 5.83
CA ASP A 62 19.47 20.56 5.00
C ASP A 62 19.93 20.57 3.52
N ASN A 63 20.18 19.37 2.97
CA ASN A 63 20.72 19.21 1.62
C ASN A 63 19.58 18.90 0.62
N PRO A 64 19.40 19.75 -0.40
CA PRO A 64 18.45 19.57 -1.50
C PRO A 64 18.46 18.21 -2.16
N TRP A 65 19.67 17.71 -2.41
CA TRP A 65 19.89 16.47 -3.13
C TRP A 65 19.52 15.27 -2.28
N ALA A 66 19.66 15.38 -0.96
CA ALA A 66 19.19 14.35 -0.03
C ALA A 66 17.66 14.26 -0.05
N VAL A 67 16.95 15.40 -0.04
CA VAL A 67 15.49 15.45 -0.16
C VAL A 67 15.02 14.88 -1.49
N ALA A 68 15.67 15.28 -2.59
CA ALA A 68 15.36 14.74 -3.92
C ALA A 68 15.62 13.23 -4.01
N ALA A 69 16.71 12.73 -3.44
CA ALA A 69 17.03 11.31 -3.39
C ALA A 69 15.99 10.51 -2.60
N ILE A 70 15.51 11.03 -1.47
CA ILE A 70 14.45 10.40 -0.67
C ILE A 70 13.12 10.41 -1.41
N ALA A 71 12.74 11.55 -2.01
CA ALA A 71 11.53 11.63 -2.81
C ALA A 71 11.56 10.62 -3.98
N PHE A 72 12.70 10.49 -4.66
CA PHE A 72 12.89 9.48 -5.70
C PHE A 72 12.80 8.06 -5.14
N LEU A 73 13.45 7.78 -4.02
CA LEU A 73 13.42 6.48 -3.34
C LEU A 73 12.00 6.10 -2.91
N LEU A 74 11.19 7.04 -2.41
CA LEU A 74 9.78 6.81 -2.10
C LEU A 74 8.96 6.41 -3.33
N ASN A 75 9.21 7.04 -4.49
CA ASN A 75 8.56 6.68 -5.75
C ASN A 75 8.99 5.29 -6.25
N VAL A 76 10.28 4.94 -6.11
CA VAL A 76 10.79 3.60 -6.43
C VAL A 76 10.18 2.54 -5.51
N MET A 77 10.14 2.80 -4.20
CA MET A 77 9.50 1.90 -3.23
C MET A 77 8.00 1.74 -3.50
N GLY A 78 7.30 2.83 -3.82
CA GLY A 78 5.89 2.78 -4.19
C GLY A 78 5.64 2.00 -5.48
N THR A 79 6.53 2.11 -6.45
CA THR A 79 6.52 1.31 -7.68
C THR A 79 6.73 -0.17 -7.37
N PHE A 80 7.73 -0.49 -6.55
CA PHE A 80 8.01 -1.87 -6.14
C PHE A 80 6.82 -2.49 -5.41
N GLU A 81 6.24 -1.78 -4.45
CA GLU A 81 5.05 -2.22 -3.71
C GLU A 81 3.85 -2.47 -4.66
N THR A 82 3.61 -1.54 -5.58
CA THR A 82 2.55 -1.63 -6.58
C THR A 82 2.72 -2.86 -7.46
N VAL A 83 3.90 -3.03 -8.06
CA VAL A 83 4.14 -4.07 -9.07
C VAL A 83 4.38 -5.44 -8.43
N VAL A 84 5.15 -5.54 -7.35
CA VAL A 84 5.60 -6.82 -6.79
C VAL A 84 4.64 -7.38 -5.75
N ASN A 85 3.99 -6.52 -4.95
CA ASN A 85 3.21 -6.98 -3.80
C ASN A 85 1.70 -6.85 -4.01
N LYS A 86 1.22 -5.81 -4.73
CA LYS A 86 -0.22 -5.51 -4.82
C LYS A 86 -0.88 -5.81 -6.17
N ALA A 87 -0.14 -5.76 -7.27
CA ALA A 87 -0.68 -6.09 -8.59
C ALA A 87 -0.95 -7.60 -8.74
N LYS A 88 -2.19 -7.95 -9.08
CA LYS A 88 -2.62 -9.33 -9.34
C LYS A 88 -2.38 -9.75 -10.78
N ARG A 89 -2.51 -8.82 -11.73
CA ARG A 89 -2.21 -9.01 -13.16
C ARG A 89 -1.06 -8.08 -13.56
N ARG A 90 -0.14 -8.57 -14.40
CA ARG A 90 1.09 -7.85 -14.79
C ARG A 90 1.31 -7.88 -16.29
N HIS A 91 2.11 -6.94 -16.79
CA HIS A 91 2.64 -6.92 -18.16
C HIS A 91 4.15 -6.66 -18.15
N GLU A 92 4.89 -7.06 -19.20
CA GLU A 92 6.37 -7.06 -19.23
C GLU A 92 7.03 -5.72 -18.85
N ARG A 93 6.36 -4.60 -19.15
CA ARG A 93 6.90 -3.24 -18.95
C ARG A 93 6.27 -2.49 -17.78
N MET A 94 5.57 -3.20 -16.89
CA MET A 94 4.79 -2.61 -15.80
C MET A 94 5.63 -1.78 -14.83
N PHE A 95 6.85 -2.23 -14.48
CA PHE A 95 7.72 -1.47 -13.57
C PHE A 95 8.09 -0.10 -14.14
N ARG A 96 8.45 -0.03 -15.43
CA ARG A 96 8.77 1.23 -16.10
C ARG A 96 7.54 2.13 -16.20
N SER A 97 6.41 1.58 -16.61
CA SER A 97 5.14 2.31 -16.70
C SER A 97 4.75 2.96 -15.37
N VAL A 98 4.75 2.18 -14.29
CA VAL A 98 4.37 2.65 -12.96
C VAL A 98 5.39 3.67 -12.45
N LEU A 99 6.69 3.44 -12.63
CA LEU A 99 7.71 4.40 -12.21
C LEU A 99 7.56 5.75 -12.89
N PHE A 100 7.34 5.78 -14.21
CA PHE A 100 7.11 7.01 -14.95
C PHE A 100 5.78 7.68 -14.55
N GLY A 101 4.73 6.91 -14.28
CA GLY A 101 3.45 7.44 -13.79
C GLY A 101 3.57 8.05 -12.38
N PHE A 102 4.38 7.45 -11.50
CA PHE A 102 4.66 7.95 -10.17
C PHE A 102 5.49 9.23 -10.22
N ILE A 103 6.67 9.19 -10.87
CA ILE A 103 7.56 10.36 -10.98
C ILE A 103 6.85 11.49 -11.72
N GLY A 104 6.16 11.20 -12.83
CA GLY A 104 5.46 12.18 -13.64
C GLY A 104 4.23 12.80 -12.99
N SER A 105 3.67 12.18 -11.95
CA SER A 105 2.53 12.74 -11.21
C SER A 105 2.95 13.35 -9.88
N THR A 106 3.68 12.61 -9.05
CA THR A 106 3.97 13.00 -7.67
C THR A 106 4.97 14.14 -7.60
N ILE A 107 6.05 14.13 -8.40
CA ILE A 107 7.09 15.16 -8.33
C ILE A 107 6.59 16.53 -8.83
N PRO A 108 5.92 16.65 -10.00
CA PRO A 108 5.39 17.95 -10.42
C PRO A 108 4.34 18.49 -9.46
N VAL A 109 3.42 17.64 -8.98
CA VAL A 109 2.37 18.06 -8.04
C VAL A 109 2.98 18.47 -6.69
N SER A 110 4.00 17.78 -6.18
CA SER A 110 4.66 18.14 -4.92
C SER A 110 5.44 19.45 -5.03
N ILE A 111 6.15 19.69 -6.14
CA ILE A 111 6.90 20.94 -6.36
C ILE A 111 5.93 22.12 -6.51
N ILE A 112 4.90 21.99 -7.36
CA ILE A 112 3.93 23.06 -7.60
C ILE A 112 3.11 23.32 -6.33
N GLY A 113 2.61 22.28 -5.68
CA GLY A 113 1.81 22.39 -4.46
C GLY A 113 2.60 22.94 -3.28
N GLY A 114 3.83 22.45 -3.06
CA GLY A 114 4.70 22.92 -1.97
C GLY A 114 5.09 24.39 -2.15
N ARG A 115 5.52 24.78 -3.36
CA ARG A 115 5.98 26.14 -3.64
C ARG A 115 4.84 27.16 -3.71
N TYR A 116 3.78 26.86 -4.47
CA TYR A 116 2.74 27.86 -4.77
C TYR A 116 1.49 27.75 -3.90
N ALA A 117 1.07 26.54 -3.53
CA ALA A 117 -0.17 26.38 -2.77
C ALA A 117 0.07 26.53 -1.26
N MET A 118 1.19 26.02 -0.75
CA MET A 118 1.53 26.09 0.67
C MET A 118 2.42 27.26 1.05
N SER A 119 2.99 27.97 0.06
CA SER A 119 3.93 29.08 0.26
C SER A 119 5.08 28.73 1.20
N VAL A 120 5.62 27.52 1.07
CA VAL A 120 6.75 27.06 1.88
C VAL A 120 8.03 27.53 1.22
N GLU A 121 8.79 28.37 1.93
CA GLU A 121 10.11 28.81 1.50
C GLU A 121 11.19 28.29 2.46
N PRO A 122 12.15 27.47 1.99
CA PRO A 122 12.24 26.87 0.66
C PRO A 122 11.29 25.67 0.48
N PHE A 123 10.76 25.46 -0.73
CA PHE A 123 9.74 24.44 -1.03
C PHE A 123 10.16 23.00 -0.69
N TRP A 124 11.47 22.75 -0.60
CA TRP A 124 12.07 21.45 -0.29
C TRP A 124 12.26 21.20 1.21
N ALA A 125 11.66 22.01 2.09
CA ALA A 125 11.83 21.88 3.54
C ALA A 125 11.63 20.42 3.98
N PRO A 126 12.68 19.72 4.46
CA PRO A 126 12.66 18.26 4.61
C PRO A 126 11.51 17.75 5.49
N SER A 127 11.22 18.47 6.57
CA SER A 127 10.18 18.15 7.57
C SER A 127 8.75 18.18 7.01
N GLN A 128 8.50 18.93 5.93
CA GLN A 128 7.19 19.04 5.30
C GLN A 128 7.14 18.26 3.98
N TYR A 129 8.15 18.43 3.13
CA TYR A 129 8.17 17.87 1.78
C TYR A 129 8.19 16.34 1.78
N ILE A 130 9.03 15.70 2.61
CA ILE A 130 9.17 14.24 2.65
C ILE A 130 7.86 13.56 3.10
N PRO A 131 7.21 13.97 4.21
CA PRO A 131 5.92 13.42 4.58
C PRO A 131 4.83 13.63 3.53
N ILE A 132 4.75 14.81 2.91
CA ILE A 132 3.75 15.11 1.86
C ILE A 132 3.93 14.17 0.67
N VAL A 133 5.15 14.02 0.16
CA VAL A 133 5.45 13.07 -0.92
C VAL A 133 5.11 11.64 -0.50
N GLY A 134 5.45 11.25 0.73
CA GLY A 134 5.12 9.94 1.28
C GLY A 134 3.62 9.64 1.30
N MET A 135 2.79 10.60 1.73
CA MET A 135 1.32 10.48 1.70
C MET A 135 0.77 10.43 0.28
N MET A 136 1.31 11.24 -0.64
CA MET A 136 0.94 11.21 -2.06
C MET A 136 1.25 9.84 -2.68
N CYS A 137 2.46 9.31 -2.46
CA CYS A 137 2.85 7.99 -2.93
C CYS A 137 1.93 6.90 -2.34
N GLY A 138 1.64 6.95 -1.04
CA GLY A 138 0.79 5.97 -0.35
C GLY A 138 -0.61 5.85 -0.95
N SER A 139 -1.26 6.98 -1.22
CA SER A 139 -2.57 7.02 -1.86
C SER A 139 -2.50 6.64 -3.35
N THR A 140 -1.47 7.09 -4.04
CA THR A 140 -1.24 6.80 -5.47
C THR A 140 -1.02 5.31 -5.72
N ILE A 141 -0.33 4.59 -4.83
CA ILE A 141 -0.20 3.11 -4.89
C ILE A 141 -1.58 2.47 -4.99
N SER A 142 -2.53 2.87 -4.16
CA SER A 142 -3.86 2.26 -4.15
C SER A 142 -4.61 2.55 -5.46
N GLY A 143 -4.58 3.79 -5.95
CA GLY A 143 -5.24 4.17 -7.21
C GLY A 143 -4.63 3.46 -8.44
N VAL A 144 -3.30 3.39 -8.51
CA VAL A 144 -2.61 2.72 -9.63
C VAL A 144 -2.80 1.21 -9.60
N VAL A 145 -2.81 0.57 -8.43
CA VAL A 145 -3.11 -0.87 -8.28
C VAL A 145 -4.53 -1.18 -8.77
N ILE A 146 -5.50 -0.36 -8.39
CA ILE A 146 -6.89 -0.51 -8.87
C ILE A 146 -6.93 -0.34 -10.37
N SER A 147 -6.28 0.71 -10.89
CA SER A 147 -6.25 1.01 -12.32
C SER A 147 -5.71 -0.17 -13.14
N LEU A 148 -4.51 -0.63 -12.79
CA LEU A 148 -3.85 -1.72 -13.52
C LEU A 148 -4.61 -3.03 -13.43
N ASN A 149 -5.08 -3.40 -12.25
CA ASN A 149 -5.82 -4.66 -12.10
C ASN A 149 -7.14 -4.63 -12.86
N TYR A 150 -7.86 -3.51 -12.86
CA TYR A 150 -9.13 -3.41 -13.58
C TYR A 150 -8.92 -3.30 -15.09
N THR A 151 -8.04 -2.42 -15.58
CA THR A 151 -7.79 -2.29 -17.02
C THR A 151 -7.31 -3.61 -17.63
N LEU A 152 -6.33 -4.28 -17.01
CA LEU A 152 -5.84 -5.56 -17.51
C LEU A 152 -6.90 -6.65 -17.41
N LYS A 153 -7.79 -6.57 -16.41
CA LYS A 153 -8.89 -7.51 -16.27
C LYS A 153 -9.92 -7.34 -17.38
N GLU A 154 -10.40 -6.12 -17.57
CA GLU A 154 -11.41 -5.81 -18.58
C GLU A 154 -10.92 -6.03 -20.00
N LEU A 155 -9.65 -5.74 -20.30
CA LEU A 155 -9.08 -6.03 -21.62
C LEU A 155 -9.00 -7.54 -21.90
N GLN A 156 -8.88 -8.39 -20.87
CA GLN A 156 -8.91 -9.84 -21.04
C GLN A 156 -10.35 -10.38 -21.13
N GLU A 157 -11.25 -9.90 -20.29
CA GLU A 157 -12.63 -10.43 -20.19
C GLU A 157 -13.56 -9.87 -21.29
N ASN A 158 -13.37 -8.63 -21.71
CA ASN A 158 -14.15 -7.98 -22.78
C ASN A 158 -13.37 -7.87 -24.11
N ARG A 159 -12.42 -8.78 -24.34
CA ARG A 159 -11.57 -8.81 -25.54
C ARG A 159 -12.37 -8.73 -26.83
N ASP A 160 -13.40 -9.55 -26.95
CA ASP A 160 -14.20 -9.66 -28.18
C ASP A 160 -14.84 -8.32 -28.56
N LYS A 161 -15.33 -7.57 -27.57
CA LYS A 161 -15.93 -6.25 -27.79
C LYS A 161 -14.91 -5.25 -28.31
N VAL A 162 -13.73 -5.21 -27.69
CA VAL A 162 -12.66 -4.29 -28.09
C VAL A 162 -12.16 -4.64 -29.50
N GLU A 163 -11.98 -5.91 -29.83
CA GLU A 163 -11.60 -6.35 -31.18
C GLU A 163 -12.65 -6.02 -32.23
N ILE A 164 -13.95 -6.10 -31.89
CA ILE A 164 -15.04 -5.65 -32.76
C ILE A 164 -14.90 -4.14 -33.05
N TYR A 165 -14.73 -3.29 -32.04
CA TYR A 165 -14.54 -1.85 -32.27
C TYR A 165 -13.32 -1.56 -33.15
N LEU A 166 -12.21 -2.27 -32.93
CA LEU A 166 -11.01 -2.14 -33.75
C LEU A 166 -11.25 -2.60 -35.20
N ALA A 167 -12.03 -3.67 -35.41
CA ALA A 167 -12.40 -4.14 -36.75
C ALA A 167 -13.30 -3.15 -37.50
N PHE A 168 -14.10 -2.36 -36.79
CA PHE A 168 -14.86 -1.23 -37.34
C PHE A 168 -14.01 0.03 -37.59
N GLY A 169 -12.69 -0.03 -37.37
CA GLY A 169 -11.75 1.06 -37.62
C GLY A 169 -11.61 2.07 -36.49
N ALA A 170 -12.13 1.77 -35.29
CA ALA A 170 -11.92 2.62 -34.12
C ALA A 170 -10.43 2.61 -33.72
N SER A 171 -9.91 3.75 -33.29
CA SER A 171 -8.57 3.82 -32.71
C SER A 171 -8.52 3.10 -31.36
N ARG A 172 -7.31 2.73 -30.90
CA ARG A 172 -7.12 2.04 -29.60
C ARG A 172 -7.74 2.80 -28.42
N MET A 173 -7.61 4.13 -28.44
CA MET A 173 -8.14 4.99 -27.39
C MET A 173 -9.67 5.10 -27.44
N GLU A 174 -10.28 5.05 -28.63
CA GLU A 174 -11.73 5.02 -28.78
C GLU A 174 -12.31 3.68 -28.34
N ALA A 175 -11.72 2.58 -28.80
CA ALA A 175 -12.16 1.22 -28.44
C ALA A 175 -12.05 0.95 -26.92
N CYS A 176 -11.03 1.52 -26.25
CA CYS A 176 -10.81 1.34 -24.82
C CYS A 176 -11.34 2.49 -23.96
N LYS A 177 -11.97 3.53 -24.54
CA LYS A 177 -12.53 4.68 -23.82
C LYS A 177 -13.45 4.27 -22.66
N PRO A 178 -14.45 3.37 -22.83
CA PRO A 178 -15.32 2.99 -21.71
C PRO A 178 -14.54 2.33 -20.57
N ILE A 179 -13.60 1.42 -20.91
CA ILE A 179 -12.73 0.76 -19.93
C ILE A 179 -11.88 1.81 -19.18
N ALA A 180 -11.30 2.78 -19.89
CA ALA A 180 -10.48 3.82 -19.29
C ALA A 180 -11.29 4.72 -18.35
N ILE A 181 -12.51 5.12 -18.73
CA ILE A 181 -13.39 5.94 -17.88
C ILE A 181 -13.72 5.19 -16.59
N ASP A 182 -14.18 3.95 -16.69
CA ASP A 182 -14.54 3.15 -15.51
C ASP A 182 -13.31 2.94 -14.61
N THR A 183 -12.17 2.60 -15.19
CA THR A 183 -10.88 2.48 -14.50
C THR A 183 -10.58 3.72 -13.65
N LEU A 184 -10.66 4.91 -14.26
CA LEU A 184 -10.35 6.17 -13.60
C LEU A 184 -11.35 6.52 -12.50
N ILE A 185 -12.64 6.26 -12.71
CA ILE A 185 -13.67 6.43 -11.69
C ILE A 185 -13.35 5.57 -10.47
N MET A 186 -13.01 4.29 -10.66
CA MET A 186 -12.65 3.40 -9.55
C MET A 186 -11.34 3.80 -8.86
N ALA A 187 -10.34 4.24 -9.62
CA ALA A 187 -9.07 4.66 -9.05
C ALA A 187 -9.17 5.96 -8.22
N LEU A 188 -10.06 6.86 -8.62
CA LEU A 188 -10.31 8.14 -7.93
C LEU A 188 -11.39 8.04 -6.84
N THR A 189 -12.15 6.94 -6.79
CA THR A 189 -13.17 6.73 -5.75
C THR A 189 -12.61 6.88 -4.33
N PRO A 190 -11.43 6.31 -3.96
CA PRO A 190 -10.88 6.50 -2.61
C PRO A 190 -10.58 7.97 -2.23
N PRO A 191 -9.78 8.77 -3.00
CA PRO A 191 -9.55 10.16 -2.63
C PRO A 191 -10.83 11.01 -2.70
N ILE A 192 -11.75 10.73 -3.62
CA ILE A 192 -13.06 11.41 -3.67
C ILE A 192 -13.87 11.09 -2.42
N ASN A 193 -13.93 9.83 -1.99
CA ASN A 193 -14.65 9.42 -0.79
C ASN A 193 -14.05 10.02 0.48
N GLN A 194 -12.73 10.23 0.56
CA GLN A 194 -12.15 10.95 1.70
C GLN A 194 -12.61 12.41 1.76
N MET A 195 -12.84 13.03 0.60
CA MET A 195 -13.42 14.37 0.50
C MET A 195 -14.95 14.39 0.59
N ARG A 196 -15.63 13.23 0.49
CA ARG A 196 -17.08 13.11 0.39
C ARG A 196 -17.64 12.23 1.50
N PHE A 197 -18.33 12.84 2.46
CA PHE A 197 -18.99 12.18 3.58
C PHE A 197 -20.39 11.69 3.23
N PHE A 198 -21.25 12.61 2.84
CA PHE A 198 -22.68 12.39 2.75
C PHE A 198 -23.20 13.27 1.62
N SER A 199 -23.85 12.63 0.64
CA SER A 199 -24.62 13.33 -0.38
C SER A 199 -26.09 13.21 0.00
N ILE A 200 -26.72 14.33 0.33
CA ILE A 200 -28.19 14.40 0.36
C ILE A 200 -28.62 14.34 -1.09
N TYR A 201 -29.19 13.22 -1.54
CA TYR A 201 -29.71 13.11 -2.89
C TYR A 201 -31.16 13.57 -2.95
N ASN A 202 -31.52 14.30 -4.00
CA ASN A 202 -32.91 14.42 -4.42
C ASN A 202 -33.43 13.04 -4.91
N PRO A 203 -34.74 12.73 -4.89
CA PRO A 203 -35.32 11.53 -5.50
C PRO A 203 -34.86 11.19 -6.93
N LEU A 204 -34.28 12.14 -7.68
CA LEU A 204 -33.61 11.92 -8.97
C LEU A 204 -32.15 11.41 -8.88
N ASN A 205 -31.64 11.04 -7.70
CA ASN A 205 -30.23 10.70 -7.46
C ASN A 205 -29.24 11.83 -7.80
N ILE A 206 -29.70 13.09 -7.67
CA ILE A 206 -28.86 14.28 -7.87
C ILE A 206 -28.42 14.80 -6.48
N PRO A 207 -27.11 14.92 -6.20
CA PRO A 207 -26.61 15.37 -4.91
C PRO A 207 -26.87 16.87 -4.69
N LEU A 208 -27.54 17.19 -3.60
CA LEU A 208 -27.99 18.53 -3.21
C LEU A 208 -26.96 19.27 -2.34
N ILE A 209 -26.30 18.56 -1.42
CA ILE A 209 -25.25 19.09 -0.52
C ILE A 209 -24.18 18.01 -0.33
N TYR A 210 -22.91 18.41 -0.28
CA TYR A 210 -21.77 17.54 0.05
C TYR A 210 -21.12 18.00 1.36
N PHE A 211 -20.98 17.08 2.31
CA PHE A 211 -20.12 17.26 3.49
C PHE A 211 -18.82 16.47 3.31
N SER A 212 -17.70 16.87 3.91
CA SER A 212 -16.41 16.14 3.83
C SER A 212 -16.22 15.18 5.00
N VAL A 213 -15.70 13.94 4.75
CA VAL A 213 -15.48 12.95 5.84
C VAL A 213 -14.41 13.50 6.78
N LEU A 214 -13.36 14.05 6.14
CA LEU A 214 -12.27 14.75 6.77
C LEU A 214 -12.80 16.02 7.43
N GLY A 215 -12.54 16.14 8.73
CA GLY A 215 -12.91 17.30 9.55
C GLY A 215 -14.19 17.13 10.38
N ILE A 216 -15.11 16.22 10.02
CA ILE A 216 -16.32 15.94 10.81
C ILE A 216 -16.19 14.65 11.63
N ILE A 217 -15.83 13.53 10.98
CA ILE A 217 -15.68 12.24 11.69
C ILE A 217 -14.23 11.96 12.02
N SER A 218 -13.34 12.20 11.06
CA SER A 218 -11.93 11.89 11.20
C SER A 218 -11.12 13.16 11.02
N ILE A 219 -10.38 13.55 12.07
CA ILE A 219 -9.31 14.53 11.95
C ILE A 219 -8.07 13.78 11.46
N PRO A 220 -7.61 14.01 10.23
CA PRO A 220 -6.45 13.31 9.70
C PRO A 220 -5.21 13.53 10.57
N GLY A 221 -4.38 12.48 10.71
CA GLY A 221 -3.31 12.44 11.70
C GLY A 221 -2.30 13.59 11.60
N MET A 222 -2.01 14.08 10.38
CA MET A 222 -1.12 15.23 10.20
C MET A 222 -1.77 16.56 10.58
N MET A 223 -3.09 16.71 10.40
CA MET A 223 -3.82 17.87 10.92
C MET A 223 -3.79 17.88 12.44
N THR A 224 -4.05 16.73 13.09
CA THR A 224 -3.89 16.59 14.55
C THR A 224 -2.45 16.86 14.98
N GLY A 225 -1.48 16.32 14.26
CA GLY A 225 -0.05 16.54 14.54
C GLY A 225 0.36 18.01 14.45
N ALA A 226 -0.14 18.76 13.46
CA ALA A 226 0.11 20.18 13.34
C ALA A 226 -0.53 20.97 14.49
N ILE A 227 -1.74 20.60 14.90
CA ILE A 227 -2.44 21.22 16.05
C ILE A 227 -1.68 20.94 17.36
N LEU A 228 -1.26 19.69 17.59
CA LEU A 228 -0.46 19.31 18.77
C LEU A 228 0.93 19.97 18.76
N GLY A 229 1.49 20.19 17.56
CA GLY A 229 2.72 20.94 17.35
C GLY A 229 2.58 22.46 17.49
N GLY A 230 1.43 22.97 17.93
CA GLY A 230 1.20 24.38 18.22
C GLY A 230 0.72 25.23 17.04
N SER A 231 0.40 24.63 15.89
CA SER A 231 -0.21 25.37 14.77
C SER A 231 -1.68 25.72 15.07
N SER A 232 -2.16 26.86 14.54
CA SER A 232 -3.58 27.18 14.62
C SER A 232 -4.42 26.15 13.87
N VAL A 233 -5.61 25.83 14.41
CA VAL A 233 -6.54 24.86 13.82
C VAL A 233 -6.91 25.26 12.38
N GLN A 234 -7.09 26.56 12.14
CA GLN A 234 -7.43 27.09 10.83
C GLN A 234 -6.29 26.89 9.82
N GLN A 235 -5.03 27.05 10.26
CA GLN A 235 -3.88 26.82 9.38
C GLN A 235 -3.70 25.34 9.09
N ALA A 236 -3.83 24.48 10.10
CA ALA A 236 -3.79 23.03 9.93
C ALA A 236 -4.87 22.53 8.95
N ALA A 237 -6.09 23.06 9.06
CA ALA A 237 -7.18 22.76 8.13
C ALA A 237 -6.86 23.17 6.68
N LYS A 238 -6.31 24.37 6.47
CA LYS A 238 -5.90 24.84 5.13
C LYS A 238 -4.84 23.96 4.50
N MET A 239 -3.79 23.60 5.26
CA MET A 239 -2.75 22.68 4.79
C MET A 239 -3.35 21.32 4.42
N GLN A 240 -4.24 20.80 5.26
CA GLN A 240 -4.89 19.52 5.01
C GLN A 240 -5.76 19.52 3.74
N MET A 241 -6.49 20.61 3.47
CA MET A 241 -7.26 20.77 2.23
C MET A 241 -6.35 20.72 1.00
N ILE A 242 -5.25 21.48 1.01
CA ILE A 242 -4.27 21.51 -0.08
C ILE A 242 -3.71 20.10 -0.33
N ILE A 243 -3.36 19.38 0.73
CA ILE A 243 -2.75 18.04 0.64
C ILE A 243 -3.73 17.03 0.05
N MET A 244 -5.01 17.14 0.39
CA MET A 244 -6.05 16.31 -0.21
C MET A 244 -6.19 16.55 -1.71
N PHE A 245 -6.15 17.81 -2.15
CA PHE A 245 -6.16 18.13 -3.58
C PHE A 245 -4.92 17.59 -4.31
N MET A 246 -3.74 17.71 -3.69
CA MET A 246 -2.49 17.17 -4.23
C MET A 246 -2.53 15.64 -4.35
N ILE A 247 -3.05 14.93 -3.34
CA ILE A 247 -3.21 13.48 -3.36
C ILE A 247 -4.15 13.06 -4.50
N SER A 248 -5.29 13.73 -4.65
CA SER A 248 -6.25 13.44 -5.72
C SER A 248 -5.65 13.69 -7.11
N ALA A 249 -4.99 14.84 -7.29
CA ALA A 249 -4.33 15.19 -8.55
C ALA A 249 -3.22 14.19 -8.91
N SER A 250 -2.33 13.84 -7.97
CA SER A 250 -1.27 12.85 -8.22
C SER A 250 -1.84 11.47 -8.52
N THR A 251 -2.84 11.02 -7.77
CA THR A 251 -3.48 9.72 -7.99
C THR A 251 -4.15 9.67 -9.37
N GLY A 252 -4.87 10.73 -9.75
CA GLY A 252 -5.52 10.84 -11.06
C GLY A 252 -4.52 10.83 -12.21
N LEU A 253 -3.48 11.66 -12.15
CA LEU A 253 -2.45 11.72 -13.18
C LEU A 253 -1.70 10.39 -13.34
N ALA A 254 -1.30 9.75 -12.24
CA ALA A 254 -0.66 8.43 -12.28
C ALA A 254 -1.59 7.36 -12.86
N SER A 255 -2.86 7.38 -12.48
CA SER A 255 -3.87 6.42 -12.97
C SER A 255 -4.13 6.60 -14.45
N ILE A 256 -4.25 7.84 -14.94
CA ILE A 256 -4.38 8.15 -16.37
C ILE A 256 -3.17 7.64 -17.15
N PHE A 257 -1.95 7.99 -16.70
CA PHE A 257 -0.73 7.59 -17.37
C PHE A 257 -0.58 6.07 -17.44
N THR A 258 -0.74 5.39 -16.31
CA THR A 258 -0.58 3.93 -16.23
C THR A 258 -1.67 3.18 -17.00
N THR A 259 -2.91 3.68 -17.02
CA THR A 259 -4.01 3.13 -17.83
C THR A 259 -3.74 3.28 -19.32
N ALA A 260 -3.38 4.49 -19.76
CA ALA A 260 -3.07 4.76 -21.17
C ALA A 260 -1.88 3.92 -21.66
N TYR A 261 -0.84 3.79 -20.82
CA TYR A 261 0.32 2.96 -21.13
C TYR A 261 -0.04 1.46 -21.13
N ALA A 262 -0.88 0.99 -20.21
CA ALA A 262 -1.33 -0.40 -20.21
C ALA A 262 -2.11 -0.73 -21.49
N ILE A 263 -3.00 0.16 -21.93
CA ILE A 263 -3.74 0.00 -23.19
C ILE A 263 -2.79 -0.03 -24.38
N SER A 264 -1.80 0.86 -24.45
CA SER A 264 -0.85 0.91 -25.58
C SER A 264 0.08 -0.30 -25.66
N VAL A 265 0.35 -0.97 -24.54
CA VAL A 265 1.14 -2.21 -24.49
C VAL A 265 0.31 -3.45 -24.86
N VAL A 266 -0.93 -3.51 -24.40
CA VAL A 266 -1.81 -4.68 -24.57
C VAL A 266 -2.51 -4.67 -25.93
N VAL A 267 -2.96 -3.51 -26.40
CA VAL A 267 -3.58 -3.35 -27.73
C VAL A 267 -2.50 -2.94 -28.71
N ASP A 268 -2.29 -3.75 -29.75
CA ASP A 268 -1.20 -3.54 -30.70
C ASP A 268 -1.53 -2.56 -31.85
N ASP A 269 -0.50 -2.12 -32.58
CA ASP A 269 -0.63 -1.37 -33.84
C ASP A 269 -1.44 -2.15 -34.89
N GLU A 270 -1.36 -3.48 -34.86
CA GLU A 270 -2.12 -4.37 -35.73
C GLU A 270 -3.57 -4.62 -35.28
N HIS A 271 -4.14 -3.76 -34.43
CA HIS A 271 -5.56 -3.79 -34.05
C HIS A 271 -6.00 -5.11 -33.39
N ARG A 272 -5.10 -5.72 -32.60
CA ARG A 272 -5.33 -6.97 -31.87
C ARG A 272 -4.95 -6.84 -30.40
N ILE A 273 -5.69 -7.53 -29.54
CA ILE A 273 -5.33 -7.63 -28.13
C ILE A 273 -4.29 -8.74 -27.94
N ARG A 274 -3.10 -8.36 -27.48
CA ARG A 274 -2.01 -9.27 -27.14
C ARG A 274 -2.17 -9.80 -25.72
N ALA A 275 -3.06 -10.78 -25.56
CA ALA A 275 -3.30 -11.47 -24.30
C ALA A 275 -2.06 -12.22 -23.78
N ASP A 276 -1.13 -12.57 -24.68
CA ASP A 276 0.20 -13.13 -24.41
C ASP A 276 1.08 -12.24 -23.52
N ARG A 277 0.82 -10.92 -23.50
CA ARG A 277 1.58 -9.96 -22.69
C ARG A 277 1.07 -9.79 -21.27
N ILE A 278 -0.02 -10.46 -20.91
CA ILE A 278 -0.64 -10.34 -19.58
C ILE A 278 -0.34 -11.61 -18.78
N TYR A 279 0.52 -11.47 -17.78
CA TYR A 279 0.90 -12.56 -16.89
C TYR A 279 0.10 -12.49 -15.59
N SER A 280 -0.51 -13.62 -15.25
CA SER A 280 -1.12 -13.89 -13.94
C SER A 280 -0.15 -14.61 -13.00
N GLU A 281 0.99 -15.04 -13.53
CA GLU A 281 1.97 -15.87 -12.82
C GLU A 281 2.61 -15.09 -11.64
N PRO A 282 2.65 -15.68 -10.43
CA PRO A 282 3.35 -15.07 -9.30
C PRO A 282 4.84 -14.95 -9.61
N LEU A 283 5.44 -13.81 -9.24
CA LEU A 283 6.85 -13.47 -9.51
C LEU A 283 7.77 -14.62 -9.04
N ALA A 284 8.87 -14.87 -9.77
CA ALA A 284 9.84 -15.90 -9.40
C ALA A 284 10.36 -15.74 -7.95
N LEU A 285 10.48 -14.50 -7.46
CA LEU A 285 10.82 -14.18 -6.06
C LEU A 285 9.78 -14.69 -5.06
N TRP A 286 8.50 -14.65 -5.39
CA TRP A 286 7.45 -15.21 -4.55
C TRP A 286 7.44 -16.73 -4.59
N LYS A 287 7.69 -17.34 -5.75
CA LYS A 287 7.89 -18.80 -5.86
C LYS A 287 9.12 -19.27 -5.05
N ALA A 288 10.23 -18.53 -5.11
CA ALA A 288 11.42 -18.79 -4.32
C ALA A 288 11.17 -18.60 -2.82
N ARG A 289 10.44 -17.56 -2.42
CA ARG A 289 10.04 -17.33 -1.02
C ARG A 289 9.10 -18.43 -0.51
N SER A 290 8.08 -18.81 -1.27
CA SER A 290 7.17 -19.89 -0.85
C SER A 290 7.87 -21.23 -0.81
N ALA A 291 8.79 -21.51 -1.74
CA ALA A 291 9.67 -22.68 -1.68
C ALA A 291 10.56 -22.67 -0.42
N LEU A 292 11.13 -21.51 -0.04
CA LEU A 292 11.89 -21.34 1.20
C LEU A 292 11.03 -21.53 2.45
N ILE A 293 9.82 -20.97 2.46
CA ILE A 293 8.89 -21.11 3.58
C ILE A 293 8.41 -22.55 3.73
N GLU A 294 8.11 -23.25 2.63
CA GLU A 294 7.79 -24.67 2.64
C GLU A 294 8.97 -25.53 3.10
N HIS A 295 10.19 -25.21 2.67
CA HIS A 295 11.38 -25.91 3.14
C HIS A 295 11.61 -25.70 4.65
N MET A 296 11.36 -24.50 5.15
CA MET A 296 11.42 -24.20 6.59
C MET A 296 10.30 -24.91 7.36
N HIS A 297 9.05 -24.88 6.87
CA HIS A 297 7.93 -25.60 7.49
C HIS A 297 8.18 -27.11 7.53
N GLY A 298 8.63 -27.70 6.42
CA GLY A 298 8.98 -29.11 6.34
C GLY A 298 10.16 -29.48 7.25
N SER A 299 11.09 -28.58 7.49
CA SER A 299 12.21 -28.80 8.42
C SER A 299 11.78 -28.70 9.88
N VAL A 300 10.89 -27.75 10.22
CA VAL A 300 10.29 -27.65 11.56
C VAL A 300 9.40 -28.86 11.86
N GLN A 301 8.60 -29.31 10.89
CA GLN A 301 7.72 -30.47 11.06
C GLN A 301 8.51 -31.78 11.18
N ARG A 302 9.62 -31.94 10.44
CA ARG A 302 10.58 -33.05 10.63
C ARG A 302 11.25 -33.01 11.99
N GLY A 303 11.67 -31.84 12.47
CA GLY A 303 12.23 -31.67 13.81
C GLY A 303 11.23 -32.01 14.91
N TYR A 304 9.96 -31.62 14.75
CA TYR A 304 8.89 -31.95 15.69
C TYR A 304 8.58 -33.46 15.72
N LEU A 305 8.51 -34.11 14.56
CA LEU A 305 8.31 -35.56 14.47
C LEU A 305 9.50 -36.34 15.04
N TRP A 306 10.72 -35.88 14.81
CA TRP A 306 11.94 -36.45 15.39
C TRP A 306 11.97 -36.30 16.92
N ALA A 307 11.65 -35.12 17.45
CA ALA A 307 11.56 -34.91 18.90
C ALA A 307 10.47 -35.75 19.57
N ARG A 308 9.34 -35.96 18.88
CA ARG A 308 8.25 -36.83 19.36
C ARG A 308 8.65 -38.31 19.33
N GLY A 309 9.36 -38.76 18.29
CA GLY A 309 9.90 -40.12 18.20
C GLY A 309 11.02 -40.39 19.22
N TRP A 310 11.86 -39.38 19.50
CA TRP A 310 12.87 -39.48 20.55
C TRP A 310 12.22 -39.65 21.93
N ARG A 311 11.16 -38.88 22.23
CA ARG A 311 10.40 -39.04 23.49
C ARG A 311 9.77 -40.41 23.66
N SER A 312 9.26 -41.03 22.59
CA SER A 312 8.70 -42.38 22.70
C SER A 312 9.77 -43.45 22.89
N HIS A 313 10.96 -43.30 22.29
CA HIS A 313 12.09 -44.19 22.55
C HIS A 313 12.68 -44.05 23.96
N MET A 314 12.79 -42.84 24.49
CA MET A 314 13.20 -42.64 25.90
C MET A 314 12.16 -43.17 26.89
N GLY A 315 10.86 -43.02 26.60
CA GLY A 315 9.79 -43.59 27.43
C GLY A 315 9.84 -45.13 27.49
N ASN A 316 10.06 -45.78 26.34
CA ASN A 316 10.16 -47.23 26.28
C ASN A 316 11.47 -47.78 26.90
N ALA A 317 12.59 -47.02 26.82
CA ALA A 317 13.84 -47.41 27.46
C ALA A 317 13.74 -47.38 29.00
N VAL A 318 13.08 -46.36 29.55
CA VAL A 318 12.84 -46.23 31.01
C VAL A 318 11.89 -47.32 31.52
N GLN A 319 10.93 -47.74 30.69
CA GLN A 319 9.99 -48.80 31.05
C GLN A 319 10.62 -50.20 30.96
N GLY A 320 11.51 -50.43 29.98
CA GLY A 320 12.30 -51.67 29.88
C GLY A 320 13.36 -51.86 30.98
N GLU A 321 13.95 -50.78 31.51
CA GLU A 321 14.83 -50.85 32.70
C GLU A 321 14.04 -51.11 34.00
N GLY A 322 12.80 -50.62 34.09
CA GLY A 322 11.91 -50.88 35.23
C GLY A 322 11.50 -52.35 35.36
N ASP A 323 11.22 -53.01 34.22
CA ASP A 323 10.83 -54.43 34.21
C ASP A 323 12.02 -55.36 34.49
N MET A 324 13.24 -55.03 34.03
CA MET A 324 14.46 -55.81 34.36
C MET A 324 14.86 -55.76 35.85
N LEU A 325 14.51 -54.68 36.55
CA LEU A 325 14.77 -54.55 38.01
C LEU A 325 13.73 -55.28 38.87
N LEU A 326 12.60 -55.70 38.29
CA LEU A 326 11.56 -56.49 38.98
C LEU A 326 11.75 -58.01 38.81
N GLU A 327 12.49 -58.46 37.79
CA GLU A 327 12.84 -59.89 37.59
C GLU A 327 14.07 -60.36 38.37
N THR A 328 14.80 -59.47 39.03
CA THR A 328 16.03 -59.78 39.79
C THR A 328 15.85 -59.77 41.31
N ARG A 329 14.61 -59.88 41.81
CA ARG A 329 14.30 -59.96 43.25
C ARG A 329 13.54 -61.21 43.65
#